data_AF-A0A6G3WQW0-F1
#
_entry.id   AF-A0A6G3WQW0-F1
#
_cell.length_a   1.000
_cell.length_b   1.000
_cell.length_c   1.000
_cell.angle_alpha   90.00
_cell.angle_beta   90.00
_cell.angle_gamma   90.00
#
_symmetry.space_group_name_H-M   'P 1'
#
loop_
_entity.id
_entity.type
_entity.pdbx_description
1 polymer ?
#
loop_
_entity_poly.entity_id
_entity_poly.type
_entity_poly.pdbx_seq_one_letter_code
_entity_poly.pdbx_strand_id
1 'polypeptide(L)'
;PLPVQYADYTLWQRALLGDEGRADSLSARQLSYWERALTGLPVELELPADRPRPGVAGRRGEVVDFELDAGLHRDLAEVAR
;
A
#
# COMPACT_ATOMS: atom_id res chain seq x y z
N PRO A 1 -4.29 31.46 -4.45
CA PRO A 1 -3.63 30.23 -4.97
C PRO A 1 -2.92 29.46 -3.85
N LEU A 2 -2.93 28.13 -3.91
CA LEU A 2 -2.22 27.28 -2.94
C LEU A 2 -0.70 27.40 -3.13
N PRO A 3 0.09 27.32 -2.04
CA PRO A 3 1.55 27.49 -2.09
C PRO A 3 2.28 26.36 -2.84
N VAL A 4 1.65 25.20 -3.00
CA VAL A 4 2.15 24.06 -3.77
C VAL A 4 1.01 23.54 -4.63
N GLN A 5 1.29 23.31 -5.90
CA GLN A 5 0.38 22.68 -6.85
C GLN A 5 0.80 21.22 -7.08
N TYR A 6 -0.11 20.41 -7.64
CA TYR A 6 0.21 19.01 -7.95
C TYR A 6 1.38 18.89 -8.95
N ALA A 7 1.53 19.86 -9.88
CA ALA A 7 2.67 19.92 -10.78
C ALA A 7 4.00 20.12 -10.04
N ASP A 8 4.02 20.91 -8.96
CA ASP A 8 5.22 21.09 -8.15
C ASP A 8 5.59 19.78 -7.42
N TYR A 9 4.58 19.05 -6.93
CA TYR A 9 4.77 17.73 -6.31
C TYR A 9 5.36 16.71 -7.30
N THR A 10 4.87 16.64 -8.55
CA THR A 10 5.39 15.67 -9.52
C THR A 10 6.84 15.96 -9.91
N LEU A 11 7.20 17.23 -10.06
CA LEU A 11 8.58 17.65 -10.30
C LEU A 11 9.49 17.34 -9.11
N TRP A 12 9.03 17.66 -7.90
CA TRP A 12 9.74 17.33 -6.67
C TRP A 12 9.94 15.82 -6.49
N GLN A 13 8.89 15.01 -6.71
CA GLN A 13 8.96 13.56 -6.57
C GLN A 13 9.99 12.98 -7.55
N ARG A 14 9.98 13.41 -8.81
CA ARG A 14 10.96 12.97 -9.82
C ARG A 14 12.39 13.34 -9.41
N ALA A 15 12.61 14.55 -8.90
CA ALA A 15 13.93 15.00 -8.45
C ALA A 15 14.43 14.23 -7.22
N LEU A 16 13.54 13.96 -6.25
CA LEU A 16 13.86 13.23 -5.02
C LEU A 16 14.20 11.76 -5.27
N LEU A 17 13.38 11.09 -6.09
CA LEU A 17 13.55 9.69 -6.44
C LEU A 17 14.87 9.47 -7.20
N GLY A 18 15.23 10.42 -8.06
CA GLY A 18 16.44 10.36 -8.85
C GLY A 18 16.36 9.30 -9.96
N ASP A 19 17.51 8.92 -10.50
CA ASP A 19 17.63 7.95 -11.59
C ASP A 19 17.74 6.53 -11.03
N GLU A 20 16.80 5.65 -11.39
CA GLU A 20 16.78 4.23 -11.01
C GLU A 20 18.01 3.46 -11.50
N GLY A 21 18.65 3.90 -12.59
CA GLY A 21 19.88 3.31 -13.11
C GLY A 21 21.14 3.64 -12.29
N ARG A 22 21.05 4.57 -11.34
CA ARG A 22 22.16 4.93 -10.44
C ARG A 22 21.98 4.23 -9.10
N ALA A 23 22.92 3.36 -8.75
CA ALA A 23 22.84 2.53 -7.54
C ALA A 23 22.76 3.32 -6.23
N ASP A 24 23.20 4.58 -6.22
CA ASP A 24 23.16 5.49 -5.08
C ASP A 24 21.84 6.29 -4.97
N SER A 25 20.96 6.22 -5.98
CA SER A 25 19.67 6.91 -5.94
C SER A 25 18.73 6.34 -4.89
N LEU A 26 17.79 7.18 -4.43
CA LEU A 26 16.77 6.74 -3.48
C LEU A 26 15.88 5.66 -4.09
N SER A 27 15.49 5.80 -5.37
CA SER A 27 14.69 4.81 -6.06
C SER A 27 15.37 3.45 -6.17
N ALA A 28 16.65 3.40 -6.55
CA ALA A 28 17.37 2.13 -6.66
C ALA A 28 17.43 1.38 -5.33
N ARG A 29 17.68 2.10 -4.23
CA ARG A 29 17.70 1.53 -2.88
C ARG A 29 16.33 1.01 -2.45
N GLN A 30 15.27 1.76 -2.71
CA GLN A 30 13.91 1.36 -2.37
C GLN A 30 13.42 0.19 -3.22
N LEU A 31 13.69 0.20 -4.53
CA LEU A 31 13.33 -0.88 -5.45
C LEU A 31 14.00 -2.19 -5.02
N SER A 32 15.31 -2.14 -4.76
CA SER A 32 16.07 -3.31 -4.29
C SER A 32 15.53 -3.89 -2.99
N TYR A 33 15.07 -3.04 -2.06
CA TYR A 33 14.39 -3.51 -0.86
C TYR A 33 13.07 -4.23 -1.18
N TRP A 34 12.21 -3.62 -2.01
CA TRP A 34 10.90 -4.18 -2.32
C TRP A 34 10.96 -5.45 -3.16
N GLU A 35 11.91 -5.55 -4.10
CA GLU A 35 12.16 -6.79 -4.84
C GLU A 35 12.43 -7.94 -3.86
N ARG A 36 13.30 -7.73 -2.86
CA ARG A 36 13.57 -8.75 -1.84
C ARG A 36 12.38 -9.00 -0.93
N ALA A 37 11.72 -7.95 -0.44
CA ALA A 37 10.63 -8.07 0.52
C ALA A 37 9.39 -8.77 -0.06
N LEU A 38 9.17 -8.64 -1.37
CA LEU A 38 8.04 -9.23 -2.08
C LEU A 38 8.40 -10.53 -2.81
N THR A 39 9.66 -11.01 -2.69
CA THR A 39 10.09 -12.26 -3.30
C THR A 39 9.32 -13.44 -2.72
N GLY A 40 8.77 -14.28 -3.59
CA GLY A 40 8.12 -15.53 -3.20
C GLY A 40 6.70 -15.38 -2.65
N LEU A 41 6.10 -14.19 -2.73
CA LEU A 41 4.70 -14.02 -2.39
C LEU A 41 3.79 -14.82 -3.34
N PRO A 42 2.70 -15.41 -2.82
CA PRO A 42 1.72 -16.06 -3.67
C PRO A 42 1.06 -15.05 -4.61
N VAL A 43 0.73 -15.52 -5.82
CA VAL A 43 0.04 -14.68 -6.83
C VAL A 43 -1.38 -14.32 -6.37
N GLU A 44 -2.01 -15.19 -5.57
CA GLU A 44 -3.37 -15.02 -5.09
C GLU A 44 -3.54 -15.65 -3.69
N LEU A 45 -4.37 -15.02 -2.85
CA LEU A 45 -4.79 -15.58 -1.56
C LEU A 45 -6.03 -16.45 -1.76
N GLU A 46 -6.01 -17.66 -1.22
CA GLU A 46 -7.16 -18.56 -1.20
C GLU A 46 -8.11 -18.17 -0.05
N LEU A 47 -8.96 -17.17 -0.30
CA LEU A 47 -10.04 -16.78 0.60
C LEU A 47 -11.28 -17.65 0.36
N PRO A 48 -12.15 -17.85 1.37
CA PRO A 48 -13.42 -18.57 1.23
C PRO A 48 -14.44 -17.71 0.47
N ALA A 49 -14.16 -17.42 -0.80
CA ALA A 49 -15.01 -16.60 -1.64
C ALA A 49 -16.25 -17.38 -2.11
N ASP A 50 -17.42 -16.74 -2.08
CA ASP A 50 -18.68 -17.37 -2.52
C ASP A 50 -18.71 -17.71 -4.01
N ARG A 51 -17.86 -17.05 -4.81
CA ARG A 51 -17.84 -17.16 -6.28
C ARG A 51 -16.41 -17.14 -6.81
N PRO A 52 -16.13 -17.81 -7.94
CA PRO A 52 -14.82 -17.76 -8.57
C PRO A 52 -14.47 -16.35 -9.04
N ARG A 53 -13.18 -16.01 -9.03
CA ARG A 53 -12.68 -14.70 -9.48
C ARG A 53 -12.92 -14.53 -11.00
N PRO A 54 -13.61 -13.47 -11.44
CA PRO A 54 -13.79 -13.22 -12.87
C PRO A 54 -12.49 -12.74 -13.51
N GLY A 55 -12.29 -13.05 -14.79
CA GLY A 55 -11.12 -12.58 -15.56
C GLY A 55 -11.05 -11.07 -15.76
N VAL A 56 -12.17 -10.34 -15.53
CA VAL A 56 -12.24 -8.88 -15.56
C VAL A 56 -12.92 -8.38 -14.29
N ALA A 57 -12.31 -7.43 -13.60
CA ALA A 57 -12.82 -6.88 -12.35
C ALA A 57 -14.05 -5.98 -12.58
N GLY A 58 -15.18 -6.31 -11.96
CA GLY A 58 -16.42 -5.52 -12.06
C GLY A 58 -16.45 -4.26 -11.19
N ARG A 59 -15.51 -4.10 -10.25
CA ARG A 59 -15.36 -2.93 -9.34
C ARG A 59 -16.62 -2.53 -8.55
N ARG A 60 -17.57 -3.45 -8.38
CA ARG A 60 -18.70 -3.31 -7.45
C ARG A 60 -18.28 -3.84 -6.08
N GLY A 61 -18.46 -3.05 -5.04
CA GLY A 61 -18.21 -3.41 -3.65
C GLY A 61 -19.39 -3.01 -2.76
N GLU A 62 -19.35 -3.48 -1.51
CA GLU A 62 -20.34 -3.22 -0.47
C GLU A 62 -19.62 -2.94 0.85
N VAL A 63 -20.30 -2.29 1.80
CA VAL A 63 -19.75 -1.94 3.11
C VAL A 63 -20.57 -2.67 4.18
N VAL A 64 -19.88 -3.26 5.15
CA VAL A 64 -20.48 -3.90 6.32
C VAL A 64 -19.92 -3.20 7.56
N ASP A 65 -20.80 -2.55 8.32
CA ASP A 65 -20.43 -1.84 9.54
C ASP A 65 -20.31 -2.82 10.72
N PHE A 66 -19.31 -2.60 11.56
CA PHE A 66 -19.13 -3.29 12.84
C PHE A 66 -18.43 -2.38 13.85
N GLU A 67 -18.52 -2.71 15.14
CA GLU A 67 -17.97 -1.91 16.22
C GLU A 67 -17.06 -2.75 17.13
N LEU A 68 -16.05 -2.09 17.70
CA LEU A 68 -15.23 -2.61 18.80
C LEU A 68 -15.57 -1.79 20.05
N ASP A 69 -15.93 -2.44 21.15
CA ASP A 69 -16.25 -1.72 22.37
C ASP A 69 -15.01 -1.02 22.96
N ALA A 70 -15.26 -0.01 23.77
CA ALA A 70 -14.18 0.81 24.34
C ALA A 70 -13.25 0.02 25.29
N GLY A 71 -13.72 -1.08 25.88
CA GLY A 71 -12.89 -1.99 26.66
C GLY A 71 -11.91 -2.73 25.76
N LEU A 72 -12.42 -3.45 24.77
CA LEU A 72 -11.60 -4.18 23.80
C LEU A 72 -10.59 -3.27 23.09
N HIS A 73 -10.99 -2.05 22.71
CA HIS A 73 -10.07 -1.08 22.12
C HIS A 73 -8.93 -0.70 23.08
N ARG A 74 -9.21 -0.49 24.38
CA ARG A 74 -8.14 -0.20 25.36
C ARG A 74 -7.18 -1.37 25.49
N ASP A 75 -7.71 -2.58 25.58
CA ASP A 75 -6.90 -3.79 25.74
C ASP A 75 -5.97 -4.00 24.53
N LEU A 76 -6.47 -3.77 23.30
CA LEU A 76 -5.63 -3.78 22.10
C LEU A 76 -4.54 -2.70 22.13
N ALA A 77 -4.87 -1.50 22.63
CA ALA A 77 -3.92 -0.40 22.73
C ALA A 77 -2.80 -0.68 23.76
N GLU A 78 -3.09 -1.44 24.81
CA GLU A 78 -2.09 -1.87 25.79
C GLU A 78 -1.12 -2.90 25.20
N VAL A 79 -1.61 -3.86 24.39
CA VAL A 79 -0.75 -4.86 23.72
C VAL A 79 0.18 -4.24 22.69
N ALA A 80 -0.23 -3.14 22.04
CA ALA A 80 0.55 -2.48 20.99
C ALA A 80 1.69 -1.59 21.50
N ARG A 81 1.77 -1.33 22.81
CA ARG A 81 2.86 -0.55 23.44
C ARG A 81 4.12 -1.39 23.59
#